data_AF-M4A1Q3-F1
#
_entry.id   AF-M4A1Q3-F1
#
_cell.length_a   1.000
_cell.length_b   1.000
_cell.length_c   1.000
_cell.angle_alpha   90.00
_cell.angle_beta   90.00
_cell.angle_gamma   90.00
#
_symmetry.space_group_name_H-M   'P 1'
#
loop_
_entity.id
_entity.type
_entity.pdbx_description
1 polymer ?
#
loop_
_entity_poly.entity_id
_entity_poly.type
_entity_poly.pdbx_seq_one_letter_code
_entity_poly.pdbx_strand_id
1 'polypeptide(L)'
;MKWQKKIFLALIVICTVSLLLHHGGHFTWNMEAFRFGCSHQYPGSKPKHTNIVFLKTHKTASTTMQNILFRFAERNNLMVALPVQACGHQFCYPRSFSSHFVHLHTLRPNLITNHMRFNKTALQRLMPNDTLYITILREPASMFESLFTYYSRHCMSFRRVPNGSLEAFLAEPFRYYRPQEVESMYARNTLTFDLGGDKDHPSKDLAYAQNFVAEVEKVFSLVMISEYFDESLILLRHLLSWDLEDILYVKLNMRTESSKKRLSPGLPEKIRAWNSIDTYLYEYFNASFWLKLSDLGLDCVAKEVQLLRQVQERLMRSCFGGKMPLPRPAAEIKNKDLRPWQPSDKVDIVGYDLPVNISHEAQEHCLKYIMPEISYTRILLHSQSLRHRRSYQNRPPQKSHILQHHMRTTLPRHSQVRLSQPAPSVDQSPDSGTESKSNVKRSEGTTKLGL
;
A
#
# COMPACT_ATOMS: atom_id res chain seq x y z
N MET A 1 -68.34 -19.96 -0.50
CA MET A 1 -67.99 -18.53 -0.67
C MET A 1 -67.52 -17.81 0.60
N LYS A 2 -68.37 -17.39 1.56
CA LYS A 2 -67.94 -16.49 2.68
C LYS A 2 -66.76 -17.01 3.51
N TRP A 3 -66.68 -18.32 3.77
CA TRP A 3 -65.59 -18.94 4.56
C TRP A 3 -64.23 -18.96 3.81
N GLN A 4 -64.23 -19.36 2.53
CA GLN A 4 -63.03 -19.39 1.69
C GLN A 4 -62.36 -18.01 1.57
N LYS A 5 -63.15 -16.91 1.48
CA LYS A 5 -62.61 -15.54 1.48
C LYS A 5 -61.87 -15.18 2.78
N LYS A 6 -62.31 -15.70 3.94
CA LYS A 6 -61.60 -15.50 5.22
C LYS A 6 -60.27 -16.26 5.26
N ILE A 7 -60.23 -17.50 4.78
CA ILE A 7 -59.01 -18.31 4.71
C ILE A 7 -57.99 -17.66 3.75
N PHE A 8 -58.44 -17.16 2.60
CA PHE A 8 -57.58 -16.46 1.65
C PHE A 8 -56.96 -15.18 2.24
N LEU A 9 -57.74 -14.36 2.97
CA LEU A 9 -57.19 -13.21 3.71
C LEU A 9 -56.18 -13.64 4.78
N ALA A 10 -56.48 -14.69 5.56
CA ALA A 10 -55.57 -15.19 6.60
C ALA A 10 -54.23 -15.66 6.00
N LEU A 11 -54.27 -16.38 4.87
CA LEU A 11 -53.07 -16.80 4.15
C LEU A 11 -52.28 -15.59 3.61
N ILE A 12 -52.94 -14.58 3.05
CA ILE A 12 -52.25 -13.34 2.63
C ILE A 12 -51.57 -12.66 3.81
N VAL A 13 -52.24 -12.52 4.96
CA VAL A 13 -51.64 -11.90 6.16
C VAL A 13 -50.47 -12.72 6.71
N ILE A 14 -50.56 -14.05 6.73
CA ILE A 14 -49.45 -14.93 7.14
C ILE A 14 -48.28 -14.81 6.15
N CYS A 15 -48.55 -14.79 4.85
CA CYS A 15 -47.50 -14.62 3.83
C CYS A 15 -46.85 -13.24 3.87
N THR A 16 -47.60 -12.15 4.10
CA THR A 16 -47.00 -10.80 4.20
C THR A 16 -46.25 -10.61 5.51
N VAL A 17 -46.74 -11.12 6.64
CA VAL A 17 -45.98 -11.12 7.90
C VAL A 17 -44.71 -11.97 7.77
N SER A 18 -44.78 -13.14 7.12
CA SER A 18 -43.60 -13.97 6.85
C SER A 18 -42.59 -13.26 5.92
N LEU A 19 -43.05 -12.59 4.85
CA LEU A 19 -42.18 -11.74 4.02
C LEU A 19 -41.56 -10.59 4.81
N LEU A 20 -42.32 -9.93 5.68
CA LEU A 20 -41.84 -8.83 6.52
C LEU A 20 -40.83 -9.31 7.58
N LEU A 21 -40.94 -10.54 8.08
CA LEU A 21 -39.93 -11.14 8.96
C LEU A 21 -38.67 -11.56 8.18
N HIS A 22 -38.82 -12.20 7.02
CA HIS A 22 -37.68 -12.65 6.20
C HIS A 22 -36.91 -11.52 5.49
N HIS A 23 -37.58 -10.45 5.05
CA HIS A 23 -36.92 -9.27 4.45
C HIS A 23 -36.67 -8.13 5.46
N GLY A 24 -37.52 -7.96 6.47
CA GLY A 24 -37.38 -6.85 7.45
C GLY A 24 -36.41 -7.13 8.59
N GLY A 25 -36.02 -8.39 8.83
CA GLY A 25 -35.03 -8.75 9.84
C GLY A 25 -33.59 -8.34 9.51
N HIS A 26 -33.29 -7.92 8.27
CA HIS A 26 -31.94 -7.53 7.84
C HIS A 26 -31.89 -6.08 7.33
N PHE A 27 -30.92 -5.34 7.87
CA PHE A 27 -30.32 -4.11 7.33
C PHE A 27 -31.09 -2.77 7.34
N THR A 28 -32.36 -2.68 7.71
CA THR A 28 -33.08 -1.38 7.74
C THR A 28 -32.93 -0.59 9.05
N TRP A 29 -32.84 -1.27 10.21
CA TRP A 29 -32.85 -0.64 11.54
C TRP A 29 -31.51 -0.04 12.04
N ASN A 30 -30.53 0.20 11.15
CA ASN A 30 -29.27 0.90 11.49
C ASN A 30 -29.21 2.35 11.00
N MET A 31 -30.09 2.78 10.08
CA MET A 31 -29.93 4.06 9.35
C MET A 31 -29.99 5.33 10.20
N GLU A 32 -30.50 5.29 11.43
CA GLU A 32 -30.59 6.47 12.29
C GLU A 32 -29.31 6.68 13.13
N ALA A 33 -28.58 5.62 13.46
CA ALA A 33 -27.31 5.71 14.18
C ALA A 33 -26.19 6.39 13.36
N PHE A 34 -26.28 6.34 12.02
CA PHE A 34 -25.29 6.96 11.12
C PHE A 34 -25.48 8.48 10.91
N ARG A 35 -26.50 9.10 11.51
CA ARG A 35 -26.87 10.51 11.22
C ARG A 35 -26.09 11.57 12.00
N PHE A 36 -25.31 11.18 13.01
CA PHE A 36 -24.52 12.09 13.85
C PHE A 36 -23.02 11.99 13.57
N GLY A 37 -22.59 12.56 12.43
CA GLY A 37 -21.17 12.76 12.12
C GLY A 37 -20.65 14.11 12.62
N CYS A 38 -19.33 14.34 12.52
CA CYS A 38 -18.65 15.54 13.03
C CYS A 38 -18.89 16.86 12.27
N SER A 39 -20.04 17.01 11.60
CA SER A 39 -20.47 18.27 11.01
C SER A 39 -21.99 18.34 10.90
N HIS A 40 -22.55 19.55 10.97
CA HIS A 40 -23.93 19.82 10.59
C HIS A 40 -24.18 19.65 9.06
N GLN A 41 -23.14 19.43 8.25
CA GLN A 41 -23.31 19.02 6.85
C GLN A 41 -23.64 17.53 6.75
N TYR A 42 -24.86 17.22 6.30
CA TYR A 42 -25.34 15.85 6.04
C TYR A 42 -24.33 15.05 5.18
N PRO A 43 -23.79 13.91 5.68
CA PRO A 43 -22.79 13.13 4.96
C PRO A 43 -23.24 12.64 3.57
N GLY A 44 -24.54 12.35 3.40
CA GLY A 44 -25.14 11.91 2.13
C GLY A 44 -25.28 12.99 1.05
N SER A 45 -24.63 14.15 1.19
CA SER A 45 -24.71 15.28 0.23
C SER A 45 -23.54 15.38 -0.75
N LYS A 46 -22.40 14.73 -0.46
CA LYS A 46 -21.20 14.75 -1.31
C LYS A 46 -20.95 13.37 -1.93
N PRO A 47 -20.55 13.28 -3.21
CA PRO A 47 -20.13 12.01 -3.79
C PRO A 47 -18.84 11.51 -3.13
N LYS A 48 -18.72 10.20 -2.93
CA LYS A 48 -17.51 9.58 -2.36
C LYS A 48 -16.32 9.84 -3.26
N HIS A 49 -15.18 10.21 -2.68
CA HIS A 49 -13.93 10.33 -3.43
C HIS A 49 -13.40 8.95 -3.81
N THR A 50 -12.89 8.81 -5.04
CA THR A 50 -12.51 7.50 -5.61
C THR A 50 -11.09 7.43 -6.17
N ASN A 51 -10.45 8.56 -6.44
CA ASN A 51 -9.13 8.62 -7.07
C ASN A 51 -8.03 8.84 -6.00
N ILE A 52 -7.32 7.77 -5.62
CA ILE A 52 -6.49 7.73 -4.40
C ILE A 52 -5.13 7.06 -4.67
N VAL A 53 -4.04 7.75 -4.37
CA VAL A 53 -2.73 7.12 -4.20
C VAL A 53 -2.46 6.94 -2.71
N PHE A 54 -2.39 5.69 -2.26
CA PHE A 54 -1.84 5.33 -0.96
C PHE A 54 -0.38 4.94 -1.13
N LEU A 55 0.54 5.82 -0.73
CA LEU A 55 1.94 5.44 -0.59
C LEU A 55 2.06 4.51 0.62
N LYS A 56 2.19 3.22 0.33
CA LYS A 56 2.30 2.16 1.32
C LYS A 56 3.74 2.05 1.84
N THR A 57 4.00 2.64 2.99
CA THR A 57 5.28 2.57 3.73
C THR A 57 5.45 1.24 4.47
N HIS A 58 6.68 0.93 4.90
CA HIS A 58 7.02 -0.34 5.54
C HIS A 58 6.79 -0.39 7.07
N LYS A 59 6.12 -1.46 7.55
CA LYS A 59 5.86 -1.79 8.98
C LYS A 59 4.97 -0.82 9.77
N THR A 60 4.26 0.05 9.06
CA THR A 60 3.34 1.12 9.50
C THR A 60 1.85 0.70 9.48
N ALA A 61 1.54 -0.54 9.92
CA ALA A 61 0.20 -1.17 9.78
C ALA A 61 -0.39 -1.22 8.34
N SER A 62 0.39 -0.84 7.33
CA SER A 62 -0.07 -0.47 5.99
C SER A 62 -0.70 -1.59 5.15
N THR A 63 -0.45 -2.86 5.48
CA THR A 63 -1.21 -4.01 4.91
C THR A 63 -2.70 -3.95 5.27
N THR A 64 -3.05 -3.48 6.48
CA THR A 64 -4.45 -3.29 6.89
C THR A 64 -5.11 -2.20 6.07
N MET A 65 -4.44 -1.05 5.92
CA MET A 65 -4.94 0.07 5.10
C MET A 65 -5.11 -0.32 3.63
N GLN A 66 -4.16 -1.06 3.05
CA GLN A 66 -4.25 -1.60 1.70
C GLN A 66 -5.48 -2.52 1.52
N ASN A 67 -5.81 -3.36 2.51
CA ASN A 67 -7.02 -4.21 2.47
C ASN A 67 -8.31 -3.38 2.45
N ILE A 68 -8.41 -2.32 3.27
CA ILE A 68 -9.53 -1.36 3.25
C ILE A 68 -9.72 -0.79 1.84
N LEU A 69 -8.64 -0.27 1.23
CA LEU A 69 -8.68 0.33 -0.10
C LEU A 69 -9.02 -0.69 -1.20
N PHE A 70 -8.51 -1.93 -1.12
CA PHE A 70 -8.86 -3.02 -2.03
C PHE A 70 -10.36 -3.37 -1.97
N ARG A 71 -10.93 -3.49 -0.76
CA ARG A 71 -12.37 -3.75 -0.58
C ARG A 71 -13.23 -2.59 -1.09
N PHE A 72 -12.85 -1.34 -0.81
CA PHE A 72 -13.53 -0.16 -1.34
C PHE A 72 -13.53 -0.15 -2.87
N ALA A 73 -12.38 -0.46 -3.49
CA ALA A 73 -12.27 -0.52 -4.95
C ALA A 73 -13.19 -1.58 -5.57
N GLU A 74 -13.30 -2.77 -4.96
CA GLU A 74 -14.26 -3.79 -5.42
C GLU A 74 -15.71 -3.35 -5.22
N ARG A 75 -16.06 -2.83 -4.03
CA ARG A 75 -17.43 -2.39 -3.68
C ARG A 75 -17.96 -1.33 -4.66
N ASN A 76 -17.07 -0.47 -5.15
CA ASN A 76 -17.40 0.63 -6.06
C ASN A 76 -16.98 0.36 -7.53
N ASN A 77 -16.66 -0.90 -7.88
CA ASN A 77 -16.26 -1.34 -9.24
C ASN A 77 -15.06 -0.58 -9.85
N LEU A 78 -14.20 0.02 -9.02
CA LEU A 78 -13.06 0.83 -9.44
C LEU A 78 -11.93 -0.01 -10.04
N MET A 79 -10.93 0.66 -10.62
CA MET A 79 -9.68 0.05 -11.09
C MET A 79 -8.53 0.34 -10.13
N VAL A 80 -7.88 -0.72 -9.65
CA VAL A 80 -6.65 -0.66 -8.86
C VAL A 80 -5.46 -0.90 -9.79
N ALA A 81 -4.43 -0.05 -9.77
CA ALA A 81 -3.15 -0.34 -10.41
C ALA A 81 -2.50 -1.52 -9.69
N LEU A 82 -2.05 -2.52 -10.44
CA LEU A 82 -1.39 -3.69 -9.88
C LEU A 82 -0.06 -3.92 -10.61
N PRO A 83 0.95 -4.48 -9.92
CA PRO A 83 2.29 -4.60 -10.49
C PRO A 83 2.39 -5.59 -11.64
N VAL A 84 3.37 -5.38 -12.53
CA VAL A 84 3.79 -6.39 -13.51
C VAL A 84 4.33 -7.63 -12.80
N GLN A 85 4.06 -8.81 -13.35
CA GLN A 85 4.41 -10.10 -12.73
C GLN A 85 5.89 -10.24 -12.39
N ALA A 86 6.78 -9.63 -13.19
CA ALA A 86 8.23 -9.60 -12.96
C ALA A 86 8.65 -8.87 -11.66
N CYS A 87 7.73 -8.18 -10.99
CA CYS A 87 7.95 -7.51 -9.70
C CYS A 87 7.04 -8.03 -8.57
N GLY A 88 6.39 -9.19 -8.78
CA GLY A 88 5.61 -9.89 -7.77
C GLY A 88 4.39 -9.10 -7.29
N HIS A 89 4.39 -8.71 -6.01
CA HIS A 89 3.31 -7.96 -5.36
C HIS A 89 3.64 -6.48 -5.10
N GLN A 90 4.75 -5.97 -5.67
CA GLN A 90 5.24 -4.60 -5.45
C GLN A 90 5.57 -3.92 -6.78
N PHE A 91 5.56 -2.59 -6.84
CA PHE A 91 5.94 -1.83 -8.02
C PHE A 91 7.47 -1.72 -8.15
N CYS A 92 8.13 -2.88 -8.24
CA CYS A 92 9.56 -3.03 -8.49
C CYS A 92 10.48 -2.27 -7.51
N TYR A 93 10.04 -2.11 -6.26
CA TYR A 93 10.83 -1.61 -5.15
C TYR A 93 12.17 -2.37 -5.05
N PRO A 94 13.30 -1.74 -4.71
CA PRO A 94 13.47 -0.33 -4.31
C PRO A 94 13.58 0.72 -5.43
N ARG A 95 13.32 0.36 -6.70
CA ARG A 95 13.40 1.33 -7.80
C ARG A 95 12.33 2.41 -7.65
N SER A 96 12.68 3.66 -7.94
CA SER A 96 11.73 4.78 -7.97
C SER A 96 10.60 4.47 -8.96
N PHE A 97 9.36 4.72 -8.55
CA PHE A 97 8.16 4.28 -9.26
C PHE A 97 8.12 4.76 -10.71
N SER A 98 7.75 3.84 -11.60
CA SER A 98 7.53 4.08 -13.02
C SER A 98 6.21 3.45 -13.45
N SER A 99 5.48 4.10 -14.36
CA SER A 99 4.25 3.55 -14.95
C SER A 99 4.48 2.20 -15.66
N HIS A 100 5.70 1.93 -16.14
CA HIS A 100 6.12 0.64 -16.69
C HIS A 100 6.06 -0.52 -15.67
N PHE A 101 5.96 -0.23 -14.38
CA PHE A 101 5.82 -1.24 -13.33
C PHE A 101 4.35 -1.65 -13.13
N VAL A 102 3.40 -0.98 -13.79
CA VAL A 102 1.95 -1.26 -13.71
C VAL A 102 1.53 -2.21 -14.82
N HIS A 103 0.71 -3.20 -14.48
CA HIS A 103 0.21 -4.20 -15.40
C HIS A 103 -0.74 -3.59 -16.44
N LEU A 104 -0.58 -3.93 -17.71
CA LEU A 104 -1.29 -3.33 -18.86
C LEU A 104 -2.82 -3.27 -18.69
N HIS A 105 -3.44 -4.35 -18.18
CA HIS A 105 -4.89 -4.43 -17.91
C HIS A 105 -5.38 -3.53 -16.76
N THR A 106 -4.47 -2.79 -16.09
CA THR A 106 -4.74 -1.93 -14.92
C THR A 106 -4.30 -0.48 -15.14
N LEU A 107 -4.04 -0.08 -16.39
CA LEU A 107 -3.76 1.31 -16.76
C LEU A 107 -5.05 2.15 -16.81
N ARG A 108 -4.93 3.43 -16.42
CA ARG A 108 -6.02 4.32 -15.97
C ARG A 108 -6.66 3.85 -14.65
N PRO A 109 -5.85 3.66 -13.59
CA PRO A 109 -6.36 3.30 -12.27
C PRO A 109 -7.10 4.47 -11.59
N ASN A 110 -8.01 4.11 -10.69
CA ASN A 110 -8.54 4.98 -9.65
C ASN A 110 -7.72 4.86 -8.36
N LEU A 111 -7.21 3.66 -8.01
CA LEU A 111 -6.43 3.43 -6.79
C LEU A 111 -5.04 2.88 -7.06
N ILE A 112 -4.04 3.31 -6.28
CA ILE A 112 -2.70 2.68 -6.22
C ILE A 112 -2.32 2.47 -4.76
N THR A 113 -1.98 1.24 -4.36
CA THR A 113 -1.86 0.87 -2.93
C THR A 113 -0.77 -0.16 -2.59
N ASN A 114 -0.09 -0.78 -3.57
CA ASN A 114 1.03 -1.70 -3.34
C ASN A 114 2.35 -0.93 -3.09
N HIS A 115 3.31 -1.58 -2.42
CA HIS A 115 4.62 -0.97 -2.10
C HIS A 115 5.35 -0.45 -3.36
N MET A 116 5.95 0.73 -3.22
CA MET A 116 6.77 1.43 -4.23
C MET A 116 7.75 2.36 -3.52
N ARG A 117 8.81 2.79 -4.21
CA ARG A 117 9.53 4.02 -3.82
C ARG A 117 8.89 5.18 -4.55
N PHE A 118 8.42 6.18 -3.82
CA PHE A 118 7.56 7.24 -4.36
C PHE A 118 8.18 7.97 -5.55
N ASN A 119 7.33 8.39 -6.48
CA ASN A 119 7.69 9.26 -7.60
C ASN A 119 6.46 10.08 -8.02
N LYS A 120 6.30 11.28 -7.44
CA LYS A 120 5.17 12.19 -7.70
C LYS A 120 4.92 12.37 -9.20
N THR A 121 5.96 12.67 -9.96
CA THR A 121 5.88 12.99 -11.40
C THR A 121 5.42 11.80 -12.25
N ALA A 122 5.82 10.56 -11.89
CA ALA A 122 5.33 9.36 -12.56
C ALA A 122 3.88 9.02 -12.19
N LEU A 123 3.47 9.27 -10.94
CA LEU A 123 2.10 9.05 -10.47
C LEU A 123 1.12 10.08 -11.06
N GLN A 124 1.48 11.37 -11.10
CA GLN A 124 0.69 12.44 -11.73
C GLN A 124 0.47 12.24 -13.25
N ARG A 125 1.29 11.44 -13.93
CA ARG A 125 1.10 11.07 -15.35
C ARG A 125 0.22 9.84 -15.56
N LEU A 126 -0.08 9.10 -14.49
CA LEU A 126 -0.84 7.85 -14.51
C LEU A 126 -2.25 8.01 -13.91
N MET A 127 -2.38 8.91 -12.93
CA MET A 127 -3.58 9.12 -12.13
C MET A 127 -4.45 10.27 -12.67
N PRO A 128 -5.77 10.27 -12.39
CA PRO A 128 -6.65 11.42 -12.61
C PRO A 128 -6.21 12.69 -11.85
N ASN A 129 -6.54 13.86 -12.39
CA ASN A 129 -6.09 15.17 -11.85
C ASN A 129 -6.61 15.47 -10.44
N ASP A 130 -7.75 14.91 -10.05
CA ASP A 130 -8.40 15.05 -8.74
C ASP A 130 -7.85 14.08 -7.67
N THR A 131 -6.79 13.34 -8.00
CA THR A 131 -6.25 12.29 -7.11
C THR A 131 -5.72 12.85 -5.80
N LEU A 132 -6.27 12.35 -4.68
CA LEU A 132 -5.77 12.62 -3.34
C LEU A 132 -4.65 11.63 -3.00
N TYR A 133 -3.58 12.16 -2.40
CA TYR A 133 -2.42 11.37 -1.99
C TYR A 133 -2.46 11.19 -0.48
N ILE A 134 -2.39 9.94 -0.03
CA ILE A 134 -2.41 9.58 1.39
C ILE A 134 -1.24 8.64 1.70
N THR A 135 -0.75 8.68 2.93
CA THR A 135 0.28 7.75 3.43
C THR A 135 0.11 7.53 4.93
N ILE A 136 0.95 6.67 5.52
CA ILE A 136 0.92 6.36 6.94
C ILE A 136 2.35 6.29 7.48
N LEU A 137 2.60 6.92 8.63
CA LEU A 137 3.86 6.85 9.35
C LEU A 137 3.69 6.08 10.66
N ARG A 138 4.79 5.90 11.38
CA ARG A 138 4.86 5.19 12.65
C ARG A 138 6.04 5.71 13.46
N GLU A 139 5.96 5.64 14.79
CA GLU A 139 7.05 6.06 15.66
C GLU A 139 8.35 5.28 15.32
N PRO A 140 9.47 5.95 14.99
CA PRO A 140 10.63 5.29 14.38
C PRO A 140 11.29 4.21 15.24
N ALA A 141 11.28 4.33 16.58
CA ALA A 141 11.85 3.27 17.42
C ALA A 141 11.07 1.97 17.33
N SER A 142 9.73 2.05 17.44
CA SER A 142 8.82 0.90 17.33
C SER A 142 8.72 0.35 15.91
N MET A 143 8.90 1.20 14.89
CA MET A 143 9.00 0.80 13.49
C MET A 143 10.32 0.07 13.21
N PHE A 144 11.46 0.60 13.66
CA PHE A 144 12.78 0.05 13.38
C PHE A 144 13.03 -1.29 14.08
N GLU A 145 12.52 -1.50 15.30
CA GLU A 145 12.48 -2.84 15.90
C GLU A 145 11.76 -3.82 14.97
N SER A 146 10.63 -3.40 14.41
CA SER A 146 9.88 -4.23 13.47
C SER A 146 10.57 -4.41 12.12
N LEU A 147 11.42 -3.48 11.67
CA LEU A 147 12.23 -3.61 10.46
C LEU A 147 13.40 -4.57 10.71
N PHE A 148 14.17 -4.33 11.76
CA PHE A 148 15.33 -5.12 12.18
C PHE A 148 14.98 -6.60 12.37
N THR A 149 13.92 -6.87 13.12
CA THR A 149 13.45 -8.22 13.41
C THR A 149 12.90 -8.91 12.14
N TYR A 150 12.03 -8.23 11.37
CA TYR A 150 11.35 -8.79 10.18
C TYR A 150 12.31 -9.04 8.99
N TYR A 151 13.23 -8.12 8.72
CA TYR A 151 14.19 -8.23 7.60
C TYR A 151 15.53 -8.84 8.02
N SER A 152 15.64 -9.43 9.22
CA SER A 152 16.89 -9.99 9.78
C SER A 152 17.61 -11.04 8.92
N ARG A 153 16.90 -11.72 8.02
CA ARG A 153 17.48 -12.67 7.04
C ARG A 153 17.79 -12.05 5.67
N HIS A 154 17.15 -10.93 5.33
CA HIS A 154 17.11 -10.35 3.98
C HIS A 154 17.98 -9.08 3.85
N CYS A 155 17.88 -8.17 4.83
CA CYS A 155 18.75 -7.01 4.92
C CYS A 155 20.16 -7.44 5.30
N MET A 156 21.12 -7.20 4.40
CA MET A 156 22.52 -7.58 4.64
C MET A 156 23.13 -6.86 5.85
N SER A 157 22.70 -5.62 6.13
CA SER A 157 23.13 -4.86 7.31
C SER A 157 22.69 -5.52 8.61
N PHE A 158 21.44 -6.03 8.69
CA PHE A 158 20.93 -6.74 9.87
C PHE A 158 21.50 -8.16 9.99
N ARG A 159 21.60 -8.88 8.86
CA ARG A 159 22.09 -10.27 8.80
C ARG A 159 23.52 -10.44 9.33
N ARG A 160 24.35 -9.40 9.25
CA ARG A 160 25.74 -9.39 9.76
C ARG A 160 25.90 -9.07 11.23
N VAL A 161 24.82 -8.74 11.95
CA VAL A 161 24.89 -8.39 13.37
C VAL A 161 24.96 -9.67 14.23
N PRO A 162 25.96 -9.84 15.11
CA PRO A 162 26.07 -11.01 15.99
C PRO A 162 24.77 -11.29 16.75
N ASN A 163 24.35 -12.56 16.71
CA ASN A 163 23.11 -13.09 17.28
C ASN A 163 21.79 -12.43 16.79
N GLY A 164 21.86 -11.38 15.96
CA GLY A 164 20.74 -10.48 15.68
C GLY A 164 20.34 -9.64 16.89
N SER A 165 21.31 -9.16 17.69
CA SER A 165 21.07 -8.14 18.73
C SER A 165 20.84 -6.76 18.10
N LEU A 166 19.77 -6.07 18.52
CA LEU A 166 19.49 -4.70 18.05
C LEU A 166 20.41 -3.68 18.76
N GLU A 167 20.77 -4.01 20.00
CA GLU A 167 21.68 -3.29 20.88
C GLU A 167 23.10 -3.25 20.29
N ALA A 168 23.59 -4.39 19.79
CA ALA A 168 24.88 -4.49 19.11
C ALA A 168 24.93 -3.69 17.80
N PHE A 169 23.84 -3.67 17.02
CA PHE A 169 23.74 -2.80 15.84
C PHE A 169 23.80 -1.33 16.22
N LEU A 170 23.04 -0.90 17.24
CA LEU A 170 22.95 0.50 17.66
C LEU A 170 24.15 0.99 18.50
N ALA A 171 25.05 0.10 18.91
CA ALA A 171 26.33 0.47 19.52
C ALA A 171 27.35 0.93 18.46
N GLU A 172 27.39 0.28 17.30
CA GLU A 172 28.32 0.59 16.19
C GLU A 172 27.60 0.52 14.83
N PRO A 173 26.58 1.36 14.54
CA PRO A 173 25.73 1.15 13.36
C PRO A 173 26.51 1.24 12.04
N PHE A 174 27.51 2.12 11.94
CA PHE A 174 28.41 2.22 10.78
C PHE A 174 29.34 1.01 10.57
N ARG A 175 29.50 0.11 11.55
CA ARG A 175 30.22 -1.17 11.40
C ARG A 175 29.41 -2.17 10.56
N TYR A 176 28.08 -2.09 10.66
CA TYR A 176 27.15 -3.05 10.05
C TYR A 176 26.44 -2.48 8.81
N TYR A 177 26.16 -1.18 8.79
CA TYR A 177 25.44 -0.52 7.73
C TYR A 177 26.34 -0.08 6.57
N ARG A 178 25.95 -0.40 5.32
CA ARG A 178 26.56 0.17 4.11
C ARG A 178 25.47 0.62 3.13
N PRO A 179 25.50 1.87 2.61
CA PRO A 179 24.39 2.43 1.82
C PRO A 179 23.98 1.63 0.58
N GLN A 180 24.94 1.07 -0.16
CA GLN A 180 24.75 0.46 -1.48
C GLN A 180 24.41 -1.05 -1.45
N GLU A 181 24.29 -1.67 -0.27
CA GLU A 181 24.04 -3.12 -0.18
C GLU A 181 22.56 -3.51 -0.37
N VAL A 182 22.36 -4.80 -0.69
CA VAL A 182 21.04 -5.42 -0.85
C VAL A 182 20.18 -5.20 0.40
N GLU A 183 18.96 -4.72 0.16
CA GLU A 183 17.97 -4.35 1.18
C GLU A 183 18.47 -3.37 2.27
N SER A 184 19.43 -2.48 1.96
CA SER A 184 19.94 -1.46 2.90
C SER A 184 18.90 -0.44 3.37
N MET A 185 17.83 -0.22 2.60
CA MET A 185 16.81 0.79 2.88
C MET A 185 15.95 0.53 4.11
N TYR A 186 15.83 -0.73 4.57
CA TYR A 186 15.18 -1.04 5.85
C TYR A 186 16.06 -0.70 7.06
N ALA A 187 17.37 -0.45 6.85
CA ALA A 187 18.35 -0.30 7.92
C ALA A 187 18.70 1.15 8.28
N ARG A 188 18.18 2.14 7.56
CA ARG A 188 18.35 3.58 7.87
C ARG A 188 17.28 4.40 7.13
N ASN A 189 16.61 5.32 7.84
CA ASN A 189 15.62 6.29 7.33
C ASN A 189 14.67 5.69 6.26
N THR A 190 13.93 4.65 6.63
CA THR A 190 13.08 3.87 5.73
C THR A 190 11.84 4.63 5.26
N LEU A 191 11.22 5.46 6.10
CA LEU A 191 10.08 6.30 5.70
C LEU A 191 10.53 7.35 4.69
N THR A 192 11.68 7.98 4.93
CA THR A 192 12.34 8.90 3.99
C THR A 192 12.61 8.23 2.64
N PHE A 193 13.09 6.97 2.66
CA PHE A 193 13.31 6.20 1.43
C PHE A 193 12.01 5.86 0.68
N ASP A 194 10.99 5.37 1.39
CA ASP A 194 9.66 5.04 0.83
C ASP A 194 9.02 6.27 0.18
N LEU A 195 9.11 7.43 0.83
CA LEU A 195 8.69 8.75 0.35
C LEU A 195 9.56 9.33 -0.77
N GLY A 196 10.60 8.60 -1.22
CA GLY A 196 11.40 8.92 -2.40
C GLY A 196 12.67 9.73 -2.13
N GLY A 197 12.84 10.28 -0.92
CA GLY A 197 14.02 11.05 -0.52
C GLY A 197 15.30 10.21 -0.44
N ASP A 198 16.42 10.87 -0.16
CA ASP A 198 17.64 10.19 0.25
C ASP A 198 17.58 9.82 1.74
N LYS A 199 17.81 8.54 2.02
CA LYS A 199 17.89 7.97 3.36
C LYS A 199 19.26 8.15 4.02
N ASP A 200 20.28 8.42 3.21
CA ASP A 200 21.67 8.48 3.66
C ASP A 200 22.20 9.89 3.92
N HIS A 201 21.41 10.90 3.58
CA HIS A 201 21.72 12.32 3.73
C HIS A 201 22.32 12.65 5.11
N PRO A 202 23.34 13.53 5.20
CA PRO A 202 23.99 13.84 6.47
C PRO A 202 23.01 14.39 7.51
N SER A 203 22.88 13.71 8.66
CA SER A 203 21.95 14.08 9.75
C SER A 203 22.27 15.41 10.45
N LYS A 204 23.35 16.09 10.06
CA LYS A 204 23.68 17.46 10.48
C LYS A 204 22.99 18.52 9.61
N ASP A 205 22.50 18.16 8.42
CA ASP A 205 21.75 19.05 7.55
C ASP A 205 20.26 19.00 7.92
N LEU A 206 19.88 19.89 8.84
CA LEU A 206 18.49 20.07 9.25
C LEU A 206 17.63 20.72 8.17
N ALA A 207 18.24 21.48 7.24
CA ALA A 207 17.51 22.15 6.16
C ALA A 207 16.98 21.13 5.15
N TYR A 208 17.71 20.04 4.87
CA TYR A 208 17.18 18.91 4.10
C TYR A 208 15.94 18.31 4.76
N ALA A 209 15.97 18.02 6.07
CA ALA A 209 14.84 17.43 6.78
C ALA A 209 13.61 18.36 6.79
N GLN A 210 13.83 19.66 6.98
CA GLN A 210 12.80 20.71 6.88
C GLN A 210 12.17 20.79 5.49
N ASN A 211 12.99 20.87 4.44
CA ASN A 211 12.54 20.95 3.06
C ASN A 211 11.78 19.68 2.64
N PHE A 212 12.30 18.49 3.01
CA PHE A 212 11.66 17.22 2.70
C PHE A 212 10.29 17.08 3.37
N VAL A 213 10.15 17.49 4.63
CA VAL A 213 8.84 17.55 5.31
C VAL A 213 7.87 18.48 4.57
N ALA A 214 8.32 19.67 4.16
CA ALA A 214 7.47 20.61 3.41
C ALA A 214 7.06 20.09 2.02
N GLU A 215 7.93 19.34 1.34
CA GLU A 215 7.58 18.64 0.09
C GLU A 215 6.54 17.55 0.31
N VAL A 216 6.65 16.77 1.39
CA VAL A 216 5.68 15.73 1.76
C VAL A 216 4.33 16.36 2.13
N GLU A 217 4.29 17.42 2.93
CA GLU A 217 3.04 18.09 3.31
C GLU A 217 2.33 18.69 2.08
N LYS A 218 3.08 19.31 1.17
CA LYS A 218 2.59 19.84 -0.11
C LYS A 218 2.09 18.77 -1.10
N VAL A 219 2.25 17.49 -0.77
CA VAL A 219 1.82 16.35 -1.58
C VAL A 219 0.68 15.58 -0.93
N PHE A 220 0.82 15.22 0.35
CA PHE A 220 -0.05 14.25 1.00
C PHE A 220 -1.20 14.95 1.74
N SER A 221 -2.40 14.82 1.19
CA SER A 221 -3.66 15.32 1.74
C SER A 221 -3.96 14.79 3.15
N LEU A 222 -3.48 13.57 3.46
CA LEU A 222 -3.45 13.02 4.81
C LEU A 222 -2.20 12.15 5.01
N VAL A 223 -1.48 12.44 6.09
CA VAL A 223 -0.46 11.56 6.67
C VAL A 223 -1.04 10.94 7.93
N MET A 224 -1.37 9.65 7.87
CA MET A 224 -1.94 8.87 8.98
C MET A 224 -0.84 8.48 9.99
N ILE A 225 -1.21 8.25 11.25
CA ILE A 225 -0.29 7.81 12.31
C ILE A 225 -0.70 6.41 12.78
N SER A 226 0.22 5.44 12.73
CA SER A 226 -0.04 4.03 13.06
C SER A 226 -0.49 3.79 14.50
N GLU A 227 0.01 4.63 15.41
CA GLU A 227 -0.31 4.64 16.84
C GLU A 227 -1.76 5.07 17.10
N TYR A 228 -2.34 5.88 16.20
CA TYR A 228 -3.68 6.45 16.25
C TYR A 228 -4.49 6.02 15.01
N PHE A 229 -4.51 4.71 14.74
CA PHE A 229 -5.03 4.16 13.49
C PHE A 229 -6.55 4.35 13.31
N ASP A 230 -7.33 4.25 14.38
CA ASP A 230 -8.79 4.45 14.30
C ASP A 230 -9.12 5.93 14.06
N GLU A 231 -8.43 6.81 14.77
CA GLU A 231 -8.51 8.27 14.66
C GLU A 231 -8.06 8.73 13.26
N SER A 232 -7.02 8.10 12.70
CA SER A 232 -6.55 8.29 11.33
C SER A 232 -7.59 7.85 10.29
N LEU A 233 -8.35 6.78 10.56
CA LEU A 233 -9.44 6.35 9.68
C LEU A 233 -10.64 7.31 9.74
N ILE A 234 -10.89 7.98 10.88
CA ILE A 234 -11.88 9.06 10.94
C ILE A 234 -11.46 10.25 10.07
N LEU A 235 -10.21 10.73 10.17
CA LEU A 235 -9.70 11.76 9.25
C LEU A 235 -9.81 11.35 7.78
N LEU A 236 -9.46 10.10 7.46
CA LEU A 236 -9.58 9.55 6.11
C LEU A 236 -11.04 9.54 5.63
N ARG A 237 -11.97 9.13 6.49
CA ARG A 237 -13.41 9.08 6.18
C ARG A 237 -13.96 10.46 5.82
N HIS A 238 -13.64 11.47 6.62
CA HIS A 238 -14.07 12.85 6.39
C HIS A 238 -13.40 13.45 5.14
N LEU A 239 -12.09 13.24 4.94
CA LEU A 239 -11.36 13.67 3.74
C LEU A 239 -11.97 13.11 2.45
N LEU A 240 -12.33 11.82 2.44
CA LEU A 240 -12.81 11.14 1.24
C LEU A 240 -14.35 11.15 1.09
N SER A 241 -15.08 11.73 2.04
CA SER A 241 -16.55 11.65 2.12
C SER A 241 -17.06 10.20 2.07
N TRP A 242 -16.48 9.32 2.88
CA TRP A 242 -16.79 7.88 2.93
C TRP A 242 -17.79 7.49 4.03
N ASP A 243 -18.44 6.33 3.87
CA ASP A 243 -19.30 5.75 4.91
C ASP A 243 -18.45 5.05 5.98
N LEU A 244 -19.03 4.76 7.15
CA LEU A 244 -18.34 4.03 8.21
C LEU A 244 -17.98 2.61 7.75
N GLU A 245 -18.86 1.97 6.97
CA GLU A 245 -18.68 0.65 6.38
C GLU A 245 -17.48 0.57 5.43
N ASP A 246 -17.08 1.69 4.81
CA ASP A 246 -15.93 1.72 3.91
C ASP A 246 -14.59 1.64 4.67
N ILE A 247 -14.54 2.09 5.93
CA ILE A 247 -13.32 2.12 6.76
C ILE A 247 -13.19 0.97 7.79
N LEU A 248 -14.20 0.10 7.93
CA LEU A 248 -14.11 -1.08 8.81
C LEU A 248 -12.90 -1.96 8.47
N TYR A 249 -12.29 -2.63 9.45
CA TYR A 249 -11.11 -3.46 9.18
C TYR A 249 -10.94 -4.66 10.11
N VAL A 250 -10.05 -5.57 9.69
CA VAL A 250 -9.45 -6.60 10.54
C VAL A 250 -7.94 -6.38 10.48
N LYS A 251 -7.23 -6.53 11.61
CA LYS A 251 -5.79 -6.22 11.70
C LYS A 251 -4.97 -7.30 10.98
N LEU A 252 -4.26 -6.93 9.91
CA LEU A 252 -3.48 -7.87 9.09
C LEU A 252 -1.97 -7.71 9.32
N ASN A 253 -1.20 -8.75 8.95
CA ASN A 253 0.27 -8.76 9.02
C ASN A 253 0.81 -8.49 10.44
N MET A 254 0.11 -8.99 11.47
CA MET A 254 0.48 -8.85 12.88
C MET A 254 1.55 -9.89 13.26
N ARG A 255 2.57 -9.45 14.01
CA ARG A 255 3.50 -10.36 14.71
C ARG A 255 2.89 -10.88 16.01
N THR A 256 3.21 -12.12 16.38
CA THR A 256 3.02 -12.63 17.76
C THR A 256 3.80 -11.77 18.77
N GLU A 257 3.40 -11.80 20.05
CA GLU A 257 4.15 -11.09 21.10
C GLU A 257 5.56 -11.68 21.31
N SER A 258 5.74 -13.00 21.12
CA SER A 258 7.05 -13.66 21.12
C SER A 258 7.98 -13.15 20.01
N SER A 259 7.41 -12.72 18.87
CA SER A 259 8.13 -12.15 17.73
C SER A 259 8.38 -10.65 17.84
N LYS A 260 8.06 -10.00 18.98
CA LYS A 260 8.32 -8.58 19.25
C LYS A 260 9.38 -8.43 20.33
N LYS A 261 10.44 -7.67 20.06
CA LYS A 261 11.41 -7.31 21.10
C LYS A 261 10.90 -6.10 21.89
N ARG A 262 10.96 -6.18 23.22
CA ARG A 262 10.85 -4.99 24.07
C ARG A 262 12.17 -4.21 23.97
N LEU A 263 12.09 -2.92 23.66
CA LEU A 263 13.27 -2.06 23.66
C LEU A 263 13.70 -1.77 25.10
N SER A 264 15.01 -1.85 25.36
CA SER A 264 15.60 -1.47 26.65
C SER A 264 15.66 0.05 26.82
N PRO A 265 15.74 0.60 28.05
CA PRO A 265 15.84 2.03 28.28
C PRO A 265 17.04 2.66 27.54
N GLY A 266 16.84 3.82 26.91
CA GLY A 266 17.84 4.51 26.09
C GLY A 266 18.08 3.90 24.70
N LEU A 267 17.48 2.75 24.38
CA LEU A 267 17.54 2.15 23.05
C LEU A 267 16.65 2.88 22.02
N PRO A 268 15.40 3.32 22.33
CA PRO A 268 14.59 4.12 21.41
C PRO A 268 15.30 5.40 20.96
N GLU A 269 16.01 6.06 21.87
CA GLU A 269 16.71 7.32 21.62
C GLU A 269 17.88 7.12 20.65
N LYS A 270 18.62 6.01 20.79
CA LYS A 270 19.64 5.60 19.81
C LYS A 270 19.04 5.29 18.44
N ILE A 271 17.85 4.69 18.38
CA ILE A 271 17.16 4.42 17.11
C ILE A 271 16.73 5.71 16.43
N ARG A 272 16.17 6.68 17.18
CA ARG A 272 15.78 7.99 16.66
C ARG A 272 16.99 8.78 16.16
N ALA A 273 18.08 8.80 16.91
CA ALA A 273 19.33 9.43 16.47
C ALA A 273 19.87 8.81 15.16
N TRP A 274 19.82 7.48 15.02
CA TRP A 274 20.22 6.76 13.81
C TRP A 274 19.29 7.02 12.61
N ASN A 275 17.98 7.07 12.86
CA ASN A 275 16.94 7.38 11.87
C ASN A 275 16.43 8.82 12.05
N SER A 276 17.35 9.79 12.03
CA SER A 276 17.09 11.18 12.41
C SER A 276 16.10 11.88 11.48
N ILE A 277 16.08 11.50 10.19
CA ILE A 277 15.21 12.12 9.18
C ILE A 277 13.79 11.57 9.32
N ASP A 278 13.65 10.25 9.51
CA ASP A 278 12.36 9.62 9.85
C ASP A 278 11.80 10.11 11.19
N THR A 279 12.68 10.49 12.14
CA THR A 279 12.28 11.08 13.43
C THR A 279 11.71 12.48 13.25
N TYR A 280 12.42 13.37 12.56
CA TYR A 280 11.93 14.71 12.25
C TYR A 280 10.61 14.68 11.45
N LEU A 281 10.53 13.77 10.47
CA LEU A 281 9.33 13.49 9.69
C LEU A 281 8.15 13.05 10.59
N TYR A 282 8.36 12.08 11.48
CA TYR A 282 7.31 11.58 12.37
C TYR A 282 6.85 12.63 13.38
N GLU A 283 7.78 13.35 14.01
CA GLU A 283 7.47 14.39 15.00
C GLU A 283 6.62 15.50 14.38
N TYR A 284 7.00 15.98 13.20
CA TYR A 284 6.22 16.98 12.46
C TYR A 284 4.82 16.48 12.09
N PHE A 285 4.72 15.31 11.45
CA PHE A 285 3.42 14.82 11.00
C PHE A 285 2.50 14.40 12.15
N ASN A 286 3.03 13.87 13.25
CA ASN A 286 2.27 13.64 14.48
C ASN A 286 1.69 14.95 15.05
N ALA A 287 2.47 16.04 15.09
CA ALA A 287 1.95 17.35 15.49
C ALA A 287 0.85 17.84 14.54
N SER A 288 1.07 17.78 13.22
CA SER A 288 0.08 18.16 12.20
C SER A 288 -1.20 17.32 12.26
N PHE A 289 -1.08 16.06 12.66
CA PHE A 289 -2.19 15.11 12.81
C PHE A 289 -3.09 15.51 13.99
N TRP A 290 -2.49 15.85 15.14
CA TRP A 290 -3.26 16.34 16.29
C TRP A 290 -3.96 17.68 16.02
N LEU A 291 -3.37 18.57 15.22
CA LEU A 291 -4.07 19.77 14.74
C LEU A 291 -5.29 19.40 13.89
N LYS A 292 -5.15 18.51 12.89
CA LYS A 292 -6.28 18.04 12.06
C LYS A 292 -7.39 17.35 12.86
N LEU A 293 -7.05 16.63 13.93
CA LEU A 293 -8.04 16.08 14.87
C LEU A 293 -8.73 17.17 15.70
N SER A 294 -8.00 18.22 16.06
CA SER A 294 -8.56 19.36 16.79
C SER A 294 -9.51 20.17 15.91
N ASP A 295 -9.17 20.40 14.65
CA ASP A 295 -10.01 21.09 13.65
C ASP A 295 -11.34 20.35 13.38
N LEU A 296 -11.33 19.01 13.44
CA LEU A 296 -12.52 18.15 13.33
C LEU A 296 -13.31 18.04 14.65
N GLY A 297 -12.76 18.51 15.77
CA GLY A 297 -13.34 18.44 17.11
C GLY A 297 -13.08 17.11 17.81
N LEU A 298 -12.16 17.10 18.77
CA LEU A 298 -11.69 15.90 19.51
C LEU A 298 -12.85 15.09 20.14
N ASP A 299 -13.82 15.77 20.78
CA ASP A 299 -15.00 15.12 21.37
C ASP A 299 -15.88 14.39 20.35
N CYS A 300 -15.83 14.80 19.08
CA CYS A 300 -16.55 14.11 18.03
C CYS A 300 -15.73 12.99 17.41
N VAL A 301 -14.42 13.20 17.19
CA VAL A 301 -13.49 12.12 16.81
C VAL A 301 -13.63 10.94 17.79
N ALA A 302 -13.65 11.20 19.10
CA ALA A 302 -13.85 10.18 20.12
C ALA A 302 -15.16 9.39 19.95
N LYS A 303 -16.27 10.06 19.57
CA LYS A 303 -17.57 9.43 19.32
C LYS A 303 -17.57 8.59 18.04
N GLU A 304 -17.02 9.11 16.94
CA GLU A 304 -16.90 8.35 15.70
C GLU A 304 -15.95 7.16 15.83
N VAL A 305 -14.85 7.29 16.58
CA VAL A 305 -13.95 6.18 16.94
C VAL A 305 -14.65 5.13 17.81
N GLN A 306 -15.48 5.55 18.78
CA GLN A 306 -16.28 4.62 19.59
C GLN A 306 -17.28 3.86 18.71
N LEU A 307 -17.96 4.54 17.79
CA LEU A 307 -18.90 3.93 16.83
C LEU A 307 -18.18 2.97 15.87
N LEU A 308 -17.02 3.36 15.34
CA LEU A 308 -16.15 2.51 14.51
C LEU A 308 -15.80 1.21 15.24
N ARG A 309 -15.34 1.30 16.50
CA ARG A 309 -15.00 0.14 17.34
C ARG A 309 -16.21 -0.77 17.57
N GLN A 310 -17.39 -0.21 17.84
CA GLN A 310 -18.64 -0.98 18.02
C GLN A 310 -19.09 -1.70 16.74
N VAL A 311 -19.09 -1.02 15.59
CA VAL A 311 -19.53 -1.63 14.31
C VAL A 311 -18.51 -2.66 13.83
N GLN A 312 -17.22 -2.42 14.06
CA GLN A 312 -16.16 -3.39 13.79
C GLN A 312 -16.28 -4.65 14.68
N GLU A 313 -16.65 -4.52 15.96
CA GLU A 313 -16.95 -5.67 16.81
C GLU A 313 -18.14 -6.48 16.28
N ARG A 314 -19.23 -5.80 15.87
CA ARG A 314 -20.41 -6.46 15.26
C ARG A 314 -20.04 -7.22 13.98
N LEU A 315 -19.26 -6.60 13.08
CA LEU A 315 -18.73 -7.24 11.86
C LEU A 315 -17.87 -8.47 12.19
N MET A 316 -16.94 -8.35 13.14
CA MET A 316 -16.12 -9.47 13.57
C MET A 316 -16.98 -10.61 14.13
N ARG A 317 -17.96 -10.31 14.98
CA ARG A 317 -18.87 -11.34 15.52
C ARG A 317 -19.72 -12.00 14.44
N SER A 318 -20.23 -11.28 13.43
CA SER A 318 -20.98 -11.91 12.34
C SER A 318 -20.09 -12.80 11.46
N CYS A 319 -18.85 -12.38 11.19
CA CYS A 319 -17.88 -13.18 10.43
C CYS A 319 -17.36 -14.43 11.17
N PHE A 320 -17.35 -14.42 12.50
CA PHE A 320 -16.73 -15.46 13.34
C PHE A 320 -17.71 -16.16 14.30
N GLY A 321 -18.98 -16.30 13.90
CA GLY A 321 -19.96 -17.15 14.60
C GLY A 321 -20.36 -16.65 15.98
N GLY A 322 -20.60 -15.34 16.12
CA GLY A 322 -20.96 -14.64 17.35
C GLY A 322 -19.77 -14.30 18.27
N LYS A 323 -18.60 -14.88 18.01
CA LYS A 323 -17.38 -14.74 18.83
C LYS A 323 -16.39 -13.79 18.16
N MET A 324 -15.46 -13.25 18.94
CA MET A 324 -14.35 -12.47 18.40
C MET A 324 -13.30 -13.40 17.76
N PRO A 325 -12.69 -13.03 16.63
CA PRO A 325 -11.68 -13.84 15.96
C PRO A 325 -10.41 -13.97 16.80
N LEU A 326 -9.98 -15.21 17.03
CA LEU A 326 -8.66 -15.51 17.57
C LEU A 326 -7.65 -15.59 16.40
N PRO A 327 -6.57 -14.77 16.40
CA PRO A 327 -5.51 -14.89 15.42
C PRO A 327 -4.82 -16.26 15.50
N ARG A 328 -4.39 -16.79 14.36
CA ARG A 328 -3.80 -18.13 14.21
C ARG A 328 -2.39 -18.07 13.60
N PRO A 329 -1.43 -18.89 14.07
CA PRO A 329 -0.19 -19.13 13.36
C PRO A 329 -0.45 -19.62 11.93
N ALA A 330 0.36 -19.20 10.96
CA ALA A 330 0.14 -19.51 9.54
C ALA A 330 0.15 -21.02 9.19
N ALA A 331 0.76 -21.85 10.05
CA ALA A 331 0.71 -23.31 9.91
C ALA A 331 -0.67 -23.91 10.24
N GLU A 332 -1.39 -23.35 11.22
CA GLU A 332 -2.72 -23.80 11.65
C GLU A 332 -3.84 -23.44 10.67
N ILE A 333 -3.70 -22.30 9.96
CA ILE A 333 -4.71 -21.77 9.04
C ILE A 333 -4.97 -22.77 7.92
N LYS A 334 -6.20 -23.28 7.82
CA LYS A 334 -6.60 -24.35 6.88
C LYS A 334 -6.62 -23.85 5.45
N ASN A 335 -7.17 -22.67 5.20
CA ASN A 335 -7.18 -22.11 3.85
C ASN A 335 -5.78 -21.58 3.48
N LYS A 336 -5.13 -22.22 2.50
CA LYS A 336 -3.77 -21.85 2.04
C LYS A 336 -3.70 -20.41 1.54
N ASP A 337 -4.75 -19.87 0.93
CA ASP A 337 -4.78 -18.49 0.45
C ASP A 337 -4.93 -17.44 1.58
N LEU A 338 -5.29 -17.87 2.80
CA LEU A 338 -5.35 -17.01 3.99
C LEU A 338 -4.07 -17.06 4.84
N ARG A 339 -3.10 -17.91 4.49
CA ARG A 339 -1.83 -18.01 5.21
C ARG A 339 -0.99 -16.74 4.96
N PRO A 340 -0.67 -15.93 5.98
CA PRO A 340 0.24 -14.81 5.79
C PRO A 340 1.66 -15.32 5.56
N TRP A 341 2.42 -14.57 4.75
CA TRP A 341 3.82 -14.89 4.46
C TRP A 341 4.69 -14.72 5.72
N GLN A 342 5.62 -15.66 5.94
CA GLN A 342 6.54 -15.68 7.08
C GLN A 342 7.93 -15.24 6.58
N PRO A 343 8.56 -14.19 7.13
CA PRO A 343 9.81 -13.67 6.60
C PRO A 343 11.04 -14.46 7.06
N SER A 344 10.96 -15.15 8.20
CA SER A 344 12.05 -15.93 8.80
C SER A 344 11.55 -16.83 9.93
N ASP A 345 12.42 -17.74 10.36
CA ASP A 345 12.33 -18.56 11.57
C ASP A 345 12.20 -17.79 12.90
N LYS A 346 12.40 -16.47 12.90
CA LYS A 346 12.37 -15.61 14.09
C LYS A 346 11.10 -14.77 14.23
N VAL A 347 10.14 -14.92 13.30
CA VAL A 347 9.01 -13.99 13.15
C VAL A 347 7.75 -14.70 12.68
N ASP A 348 6.86 -15.02 13.62
CA ASP A 348 5.53 -15.52 13.34
C ASP A 348 4.60 -14.35 12.96
N ILE A 349 4.04 -14.39 11.75
CA ILE A 349 2.92 -13.55 11.34
C ILE A 349 1.63 -14.35 11.47
N VAL A 350 0.66 -13.82 12.23
CA VAL A 350 -0.66 -14.43 12.43
C VAL A 350 -1.70 -13.96 11.40
N GLY A 351 -2.64 -14.85 11.10
CA GLY A 351 -3.81 -14.59 10.25
C GLY A 351 -5.09 -15.14 10.88
N TYR A 352 -6.09 -15.48 10.07
CA TYR A 352 -7.40 -15.93 10.52
C TYR A 352 -7.97 -17.05 9.62
N ASP A 353 -8.81 -17.90 10.19
CA ASP A 353 -9.64 -18.90 9.49
C ASP A 353 -11.12 -18.58 9.77
N LEU A 354 -11.97 -18.58 8.74
CA LEU A 354 -13.43 -18.43 8.93
C LEU A 354 -14.05 -19.72 9.52
N PRO A 355 -15.17 -19.63 10.27
CA PRO A 355 -15.96 -20.80 10.62
C PRO A 355 -16.52 -21.49 9.37
N VAL A 356 -16.72 -22.81 9.45
CA VAL A 356 -17.35 -23.59 8.37
C VAL A 356 -18.87 -23.37 8.31
N ASN A 357 -19.49 -22.91 9.40
CA ASN A 357 -20.95 -22.86 9.59
C ASN A 357 -21.52 -21.44 9.39
N ILE A 358 -21.05 -20.70 8.38
CA ILE A 358 -21.61 -19.40 7.95
C ILE A 358 -22.19 -19.52 6.54
N SER A 359 -23.08 -18.61 6.13
CA SER A 359 -23.64 -18.63 4.77
C SER A 359 -22.57 -18.31 3.72
N HIS A 360 -22.76 -18.77 2.47
CA HIS A 360 -21.82 -18.51 1.39
C HIS A 360 -21.56 -17.01 1.16
N GLU A 361 -22.61 -16.20 1.19
CA GLU A 361 -22.53 -14.74 1.06
C GLU A 361 -21.73 -14.10 2.21
N ALA A 362 -21.95 -14.55 3.44
CA ALA A 362 -21.16 -14.12 4.60
C ALA A 362 -19.70 -14.57 4.47
N GLN A 363 -19.46 -15.79 3.98
CA GLN A 363 -18.12 -16.31 3.73
C GLN A 363 -17.38 -15.47 2.69
N GLU A 364 -17.98 -15.17 1.53
CA GLU A 364 -17.38 -14.32 0.49
C GLU A 364 -17.11 -12.89 0.99
N HIS A 365 -18.04 -12.30 1.73
CA HIS A 365 -17.87 -10.95 2.28
C HIS A 365 -16.76 -10.90 3.34
N CYS A 366 -16.78 -11.82 4.31
CA CYS A 366 -15.83 -11.87 5.41
C CYS A 366 -14.42 -12.30 4.96
N LEU A 367 -14.30 -13.14 3.93
CA LEU A 367 -13.01 -13.57 3.37
C LEU A 367 -12.16 -12.37 2.96
N LYS A 368 -12.78 -11.35 2.37
CA LYS A 368 -12.10 -10.13 1.89
C LYS A 368 -11.45 -9.32 3.00
N TYR A 369 -12.05 -9.27 4.20
CA TYR A 369 -11.48 -8.56 5.35
C TYR A 369 -10.21 -9.22 5.90
N ILE A 370 -10.09 -10.55 5.77
CA ILE A 370 -8.96 -11.31 6.33
C ILE A 370 -7.92 -11.72 5.28
N MET A 371 -8.15 -11.42 4.00
CA MET A 371 -7.30 -11.86 2.90
C MET A 371 -5.92 -11.17 2.93
N PRO A 372 -4.81 -11.94 2.97
CA PRO A 372 -3.47 -11.40 2.87
C PRO A 372 -3.22 -10.68 1.54
N GLU A 373 -2.39 -9.63 1.58
CA GLU A 373 -2.03 -8.77 0.44
C GLU A 373 -1.68 -9.53 -0.84
N ILE A 374 -0.85 -10.58 -0.76
CA ILE A 374 -0.36 -11.31 -1.93
C ILE A 374 -1.52 -12.06 -2.61
N SER A 375 -2.35 -12.73 -1.82
CA SER A 375 -3.56 -13.42 -2.29
C SER A 375 -4.57 -12.46 -2.91
N TYR A 376 -4.80 -11.30 -2.26
CA TYR A 376 -5.75 -10.30 -2.72
C TYR A 376 -5.27 -9.59 -3.99
N THR A 377 -3.99 -9.20 -4.06
CA THR A 377 -3.33 -8.64 -5.25
C THR A 377 -3.51 -9.55 -6.46
N ARG A 378 -3.29 -10.86 -6.29
CA ARG A 378 -3.50 -11.88 -7.35
C ARG A 378 -4.96 -11.98 -7.80
N ILE A 379 -5.91 -11.98 -6.85
CA ILE A 379 -7.35 -12.06 -7.15
C ILE A 379 -7.87 -10.81 -7.87
N LEU A 380 -7.45 -9.62 -7.43
CA LEU A 380 -7.76 -8.36 -8.10
C LEU A 380 -7.17 -8.32 -9.52
N LEU A 381 -5.93 -8.77 -9.71
CA LEU A 381 -5.30 -8.81 -11.04
C LEU A 381 -6.04 -9.74 -11.99
N HIS A 382 -6.51 -10.89 -11.50
CA HIS A 382 -7.34 -11.81 -12.26
C HIS A 382 -8.69 -11.19 -12.63
N SER A 383 -9.43 -10.67 -11.64
CA SER A 383 -10.74 -10.00 -11.83
C SER A 383 -10.66 -8.84 -12.83
N GLN A 384 -9.66 -7.95 -12.67
CA GLN A 384 -9.47 -6.80 -13.56
C GLN A 384 -9.02 -7.22 -14.96
N SER A 385 -8.20 -8.27 -15.09
CA SER A 385 -7.85 -8.83 -16.40
C SER A 385 -9.05 -9.40 -17.14
N LEU A 386 -10.01 -10.03 -16.44
CA LEU A 386 -11.27 -10.47 -17.03
C LEU A 386 -12.17 -9.29 -17.43
N ARG A 387 -12.32 -8.27 -16.55
CA ARG A 387 -13.04 -7.02 -16.88
C ARG A 387 -12.46 -6.34 -18.13
N HIS A 388 -11.14 -6.21 -18.20
CA HIS A 388 -10.42 -5.63 -19.35
C HIS A 388 -10.64 -6.42 -20.65
N ARG A 389 -10.48 -7.76 -20.62
CA ARG A 389 -10.68 -8.62 -21.80
C ARG A 389 -12.11 -8.53 -22.35
N ARG A 390 -13.13 -8.58 -21.48
CA ARG A 390 -14.54 -8.40 -21.86
C ARG A 390 -14.79 -7.03 -22.47
N SER A 391 -14.24 -5.96 -21.88
CA SER A 391 -14.35 -4.60 -22.44
C SER A 391 -13.69 -4.47 -23.81
N TYR A 392 -12.57 -5.16 -24.05
CA TYR A 392 -11.90 -5.18 -25.36
C TYR A 392 -12.71 -5.96 -26.41
N GLN A 393 -13.22 -7.14 -26.06
CA GLN A 393 -14.04 -7.99 -26.94
C GLN A 393 -15.35 -7.31 -27.36
N ASN A 394 -15.93 -6.48 -26.48
CA ASN A 394 -17.18 -5.76 -26.75
C ASN A 394 -16.99 -4.43 -27.51
N ARG A 395 -15.78 -4.09 -27.96
CA ARG A 395 -15.58 -2.91 -28.82
C ARG A 395 -15.93 -3.26 -30.27
N PRO A 396 -16.78 -2.48 -30.96
CA PRO A 396 -16.93 -2.62 -32.40
C PRO A 396 -15.56 -2.35 -33.07
N PRO A 397 -15.23 -3.03 -34.18
CA PRO A 397 -13.96 -2.83 -34.87
C PRO A 397 -13.87 -1.37 -35.35
N GLN A 398 -12.91 -0.62 -34.80
CA GLN A 398 -12.65 0.74 -35.25
C GLN A 398 -12.21 0.68 -36.72
N LYS A 399 -12.94 1.37 -37.60
CA LYS A 399 -12.48 1.62 -38.97
C LYS A 399 -11.12 2.31 -38.89
N SER A 400 -10.10 1.70 -39.49
CA SER A 400 -8.77 2.28 -39.61
C SER A 400 -8.84 3.51 -40.52
N HIS A 401 -9.02 4.68 -39.93
CA HIS A 401 -8.70 5.94 -40.60
C HIS A 401 -7.20 5.97 -40.84
N ILE A 402 -6.80 5.52 -42.04
CA ILE A 402 -5.46 5.70 -42.58
C ILE A 402 -5.23 7.21 -42.66
N LEU A 403 -4.45 7.74 -41.74
CA LEU A 403 -3.87 9.08 -41.86
C LEU A 403 -2.96 9.06 -43.08
N GLN A 404 -3.45 9.57 -44.21
CA GLN A 404 -2.64 9.84 -45.38
C GLN A 404 -1.60 10.90 -45.00
N HIS A 405 -0.38 10.46 -44.73
CA HIS A 405 0.76 11.35 -44.65
C HIS A 405 0.95 11.99 -46.04
N HIS A 406 0.61 13.27 -46.17
CA HIS A 406 1.04 14.06 -47.31
C HIS A 406 2.57 14.07 -47.34
N MET A 407 3.15 13.32 -48.30
CA MET A 407 4.57 13.44 -48.61
C MET A 407 4.86 14.85 -49.08
N ARG A 408 5.61 15.61 -48.29
CA ARG A 408 6.07 16.94 -48.67
C ARG A 408 7.29 16.77 -49.57
N THR A 409 7.08 16.84 -50.88
CA THR A 409 8.11 16.65 -51.90
C THR A 409 9.20 17.74 -51.82
N THR A 410 10.38 17.35 -51.32
CA THR A 410 11.59 18.17 -51.42
C THR A 410 12.30 17.89 -52.74
N LEU A 411 12.34 18.89 -53.63
CA LEU A 411 13.09 18.81 -54.89
C LEU A 411 14.60 18.65 -54.63
N PRO A 412 15.31 17.77 -55.36
CA PRO A 412 16.76 17.66 -55.27
C PRO A 412 17.43 18.85 -55.97
N ARG A 413 18.35 19.53 -55.27
CA ARG A 413 19.19 20.58 -55.89
C ARG A 413 20.54 19.97 -56.29
N HIS A 414 20.94 20.19 -57.54
CA HIS A 414 22.14 19.59 -58.12
C HIS A 414 23.44 20.01 -57.42
N SER A 415 24.43 19.12 -57.50
CA SER A 415 25.80 19.31 -57.04
C SER A 415 26.64 20.16 -58.01
N GLN A 416 27.58 20.93 -57.44
CA GLN A 416 28.82 21.35 -58.10
C GLN A 416 30.01 21.01 -57.18
N VAL A 417 31.24 21.08 -57.72
CA VAL A 417 32.33 20.14 -57.41
C VAL A 417 33.70 20.85 -57.47
N ARG A 418 34.68 20.38 -56.67
CA ARG A 418 36.13 20.79 -56.61
C ARG A 418 36.39 22.19 -56.01
N LEU A 419 37.53 22.57 -55.39
CA LEU A 419 38.82 22.00 -54.87
C LEU A 419 39.35 23.05 -53.81
N SER A 420 40.32 22.85 -52.90
CA SER A 420 41.05 21.68 -52.36
C SER A 420 41.97 22.04 -51.18
N GLN A 421 42.00 21.19 -50.13
CA GLN A 421 43.15 20.92 -49.23
C GLN A 421 43.79 22.09 -48.42
N PRO A 422 44.65 21.79 -47.42
CA PRO A 422 44.55 20.74 -46.39
C PRO A 422 44.73 21.30 -44.96
N ALA A 423 44.58 20.44 -43.94
CA ALA A 423 44.98 20.75 -42.56
C ALA A 423 46.41 20.24 -42.26
N PRO A 424 47.18 20.91 -41.37
CA PRO A 424 48.53 20.46 -40.98
C PRO A 424 48.50 19.36 -39.90
N SER A 425 49.60 18.63 -39.78
CA SER A 425 49.74 17.45 -38.91
C SER A 425 51.05 17.43 -38.12
N VAL A 426 50.94 17.05 -36.83
CA VAL A 426 51.78 16.08 -36.10
C VAL A 426 53.31 16.29 -36.01
N ASP A 427 53.82 16.26 -34.78
CA ASP A 427 54.97 15.43 -34.33
C ASP A 427 55.12 15.50 -32.78
N GLN A 428 56.00 14.73 -32.12
CA GLN A 428 56.03 13.27 -31.95
C GLN A 428 57.12 12.86 -30.91
N SER A 429 56.73 12.11 -29.86
CA SER A 429 57.48 10.97 -29.27
C SER A 429 58.94 11.18 -28.75
N PRO A 430 59.62 10.13 -28.18
CA PRO A 430 59.18 8.86 -27.58
C PRO A 430 59.35 8.92 -26.03
N ASP A 431 59.55 7.91 -25.16
CA ASP A 431 59.58 6.42 -25.12
C ASP A 431 59.39 5.98 -23.62
N SER A 432 59.51 4.75 -23.09
CA SER A 432 59.71 3.37 -23.60
C SER A 432 59.13 2.34 -22.60
N GLY A 433 58.81 1.11 -23.07
CA GLY A 433 58.69 -0.12 -22.26
C GLY A 433 57.51 -0.26 -21.27
N THR A 434 57.02 -1.46 -20.90
CA THR A 434 57.34 -2.85 -21.30
C THR A 434 56.08 -3.75 -21.14
N GLU A 435 56.11 -4.97 -21.69
CA GLU A 435 54.96 -5.90 -21.86
C GLU A 435 54.35 -6.51 -20.58
N SER A 436 53.08 -7.00 -20.62
CA SER A 436 52.79 -8.46 -20.64
C SER A 436 51.30 -8.90 -20.56
N LYS A 437 50.88 -9.60 -21.63
CA LYS A 437 50.02 -10.82 -21.70
C LYS A 437 48.88 -11.10 -20.67
N SER A 438 47.65 -10.93 -21.16
CA SER A 438 46.53 -11.92 -21.18
C SER A 438 46.19 -12.81 -19.97
N ASN A 439 44.91 -12.81 -19.56
CA ASN A 439 44.01 -13.92 -19.97
C ASN A 439 42.51 -13.64 -19.79
N VAL A 440 41.67 -14.30 -20.60
CA VAL A 440 40.20 -14.29 -20.47
C VAL A 440 39.74 -15.59 -19.84
N LYS A 441 38.90 -15.53 -18.80
CA LYS A 441 38.09 -16.68 -18.37
C LYS A 441 36.64 -16.26 -18.10
N ARG A 442 35.75 -16.81 -18.93
CA ARG A 442 34.30 -16.70 -18.87
C ARG A 442 33.78 -17.89 -18.05
N SER A 443 33.06 -17.64 -16.97
CA SER A 443 32.43 -18.70 -16.16
C SER A 443 30.93 -18.44 -16.03
N GLU A 444 30.14 -19.27 -16.68
CA GLU A 444 28.69 -19.27 -16.54
C GLU A 444 28.31 -19.93 -15.20
N GLY A 445 27.40 -19.32 -14.45
CA GLY A 445 27.01 -19.75 -13.10
C GLY A 445 25.50 -19.62 -12.92
N THR A 446 24.76 -20.69 -13.22
CA THR A 446 23.31 -20.68 -13.36
C THR A 446 22.57 -20.43 -12.03
N THR A 447 22.02 -19.23 -11.85
CA THR A 447 21.23 -18.87 -10.67
C THR A 447 19.84 -19.54 -10.69
N LYS A 448 19.65 -20.59 -9.87
CA LYS A 448 18.31 -21.09 -9.51
C LYS A 448 17.83 -20.40 -8.23
N LEU A 449 17.01 -19.35 -8.38
CA LEU A 449 16.20 -18.80 -7.31
C LEU A 449 14.87 -19.57 -7.20
N GLY A 450 14.55 -20.03 -5.99
CA GLY A 450 13.20 -20.50 -5.65
C GLY A 450 12.26 -19.32 -5.39
N LEU A 451 10.96 -19.55 -5.61
CA LEU A 451 9.85 -18.60 -5.42
C LEU A 451 9.40 -18.50 -3.95
#